data_AF-J7J3N1-F1
#
_entry.id   AF-J7J3N1-F1
#
_cell.length_a   1.000
_cell.length_b   1.000
_cell.length_c   1.000
_cell.angle_alpha   90.00
_cell.angle_beta   90.00
_cell.angle_gamma   90.00
#
_symmetry.space_group_name_H-M   'P 1'
#
loop_
_entity.id
_entity.type
_entity.pdbx_description
1 polymer ?
#
loop_
_entity_poly.entity_id
_entity_poly.type
_entity_poly.pdbx_seq_one_letter_code
_entity_poly.pdbx_strand_id
1 'polypeptide(L)' 'MNDMIDKQIEELRLQMHEVASDKKLTDQRVVSISCKLDLLINEFYLRDRLKANSEYKTS' A
#
# COMPACT_ATOMS: atom_id res chain seq x y z
N MET A 1 -7.12 9.81 9.51
CA MET A 1 -5.77 9.58 8.96
C MET A 1 -5.85 9.94 7.49
N ASN A 2 -5.01 10.89 7.05
CA ASN A 2 -5.27 11.77 5.90
C ASN A 2 -5.57 11.01 4.59
N ASP A 3 -6.82 11.13 4.08
CA ASP A 3 -7.26 10.58 2.78
C ASP A 3 -6.34 10.97 1.60
N MET A 4 -5.58 12.06 1.73
CA MET A 4 -4.55 12.46 0.75
C MET A 4 -3.37 11.50 0.69
N ILE A 5 -2.91 10.98 1.83
CA ILE A 5 -1.75 10.07 1.90
C ILE A 5 -2.16 8.70 1.34
N ASP A 6 -3.34 8.20 1.71
CA ASP A 6 -3.88 6.94 1.19
C ASP A 6 -4.03 7.00 -0.35
N LYS A 7 -4.51 8.13 -0.90
CA LYS A 7 -4.61 8.35 -2.35
C LYS A 7 -3.26 8.40 -3.04
N GLN A 8 -2.28 9.12 -2.48
CA GLN A 8 -0.93 9.21 -3.07
C GLN A 8 -0.25 7.83 -3.12
N ILE A 9 -0.50 6.99 -2.13
CA ILE A 9 0.07 5.64 -2.08
C ILE A 9 -0.54 4.75 -3.16
N GLU A 10 -1.87 4.77 -3.32
CA GLU A 10 -2.50 4.01 -4.40
C GLU A 10 -2.12 4.53 -5.80
N GLU A 11 -1.96 5.84 -5.95
CA GLU A 11 -1.51 6.44 -7.20
C GLU A 11 -0.06 6.03 -7.56
N LEU A 12 0.84 6.00 -6.58
CA LEU A 12 2.21 5.51 -6.75
C LEU A 12 2.27 4.00 -7.02
N ARG A 13 1.38 3.22 -6.41
CA ARG A 13 1.18 1.79 -6.68
C ARG A 13 0.84 1.53 -8.14
N LEU A 14 -0.14 2.28 -8.66
CA LEU A 14 -0.58 2.22 -10.05
C LEU A 14 0.56 2.59 -11.01
N GLN A 15 1.28 3.68 -10.75
CA GLN A 15 2.43 4.08 -11.57
C GLN A 15 3.52 3.01 -11.58
N MET A 16 3.79 2.35 -10.45
CA MET A 16 4.79 1.29 -10.39
C MET A 16 4.38 0.07 -11.23
N HIS A 17 3.09 -0.30 -11.20
CA HIS A 17 2.54 -1.35 -12.05
C HIS A 17 2.59 -0.99 -13.54
N GLU A 18 2.29 0.26 -13.88
CA GLU A 18 2.32 0.75 -15.26
C GLU A 18 3.76 0.77 -15.82
N VAL A 19 4.73 1.26 -15.05
CA VAL A 19 6.15 1.25 -15.43
C VAL A 19 6.69 -0.19 -15.55
N ALA A 20 6.25 -1.11 -14.69
CA ALA A 20 6.62 -2.52 -14.79
C ALA A 20 6.06 -3.17 -16.07
N SER A 21 4.82 -2.82 -16.44
CA SER A 21 4.17 -3.29 -17.67
C SER A 21 4.85 -2.73 -18.92
N ASP A 22 5.10 -1.42 -18.97
CA ASP A 22 5.67 -0.71 -20.12
C ASP A 22 7.09 -1.19 -20.46
N LYS A 23 7.93 -1.40 -19.43
CA LYS A 23 9.32 -1.86 -19.62
C LYS A 23 9.47 -3.37 -19.86
N LYS A 24 8.36 -4.13 -19.99
CA LYS A 24 8.37 -5.60 -19.95
C LYS A 24 9.19 -6.13 -18.76
N LEU A 25 9.13 -5.45 -17.62
CA LEU A 25 9.63 -5.95 -16.34
C LEU A 25 8.61 -6.97 -15.81
N THR A 26 8.32 -7.97 -16.63
CA THR A 26 7.54 -9.16 -16.30
C THR A 26 8.37 -10.16 -15.48
N ASP A 27 9.58 -9.76 -15.07
CA ASP A 27 10.38 -10.55 -14.15
C ASP A 27 9.54 -10.81 -12.92
N GLN A 28 9.15 -12.07 -12.79
CA GLN A 28 8.20 -12.56 -11.81
C GLN A 28 8.67 -12.26 -10.38
N ARG A 29 9.98 -12.03 -10.19
CA ARG A 29 10.57 -11.60 -8.92
C ARG A 29 10.17 -10.17 -8.57
N VAL A 30 10.20 -9.24 -9.54
CA VAL A 30 9.81 -7.84 -9.32
C VAL A 30 8.33 -7.74 -9.00
N VAL A 31 7.48 -8.44 -9.76
CA VAL A 31 6.03 -8.50 -9.52
C VAL A 31 5.72 -9.16 -8.16
N SER A 32 6.43 -10.23 -7.80
CA SER A 32 6.22 -10.89 -6.51
C SER A 32 6.64 -9.99 -5.33
N ILE A 33 7.74 -9.25 -5.48
CA ILE A 33 8.23 -8.33 -4.45
C ILE A 33 7.29 -7.12 -4.32
N SER A 34 6.82 -6.55 -5.42
CA SER A 34 5.86 -5.45 -5.39
C SER A 34 4.56 -5.84 -4.69
N CYS A 35 3.98 -7.00 -5.04
CA CYS A 35 2.76 -7.48 -4.39
C CYS A 35 2.95 -7.76 -2.88
N LYS A 36 4.14 -8.20 -2.45
CA LYS A 36 4.42 -8.37 -1.02
C LYS A 36 4.53 -7.04 -0.29
N LEU A 37 5.21 -6.06 -0.89
CA LEU A 37 5.37 -4.74 -0.32
C LEU A 37 4.00 -4.06 -0.12
N ASP A 38 3.18 -4.16 -1.14
CA ASP A 38 1.79 -3.72 -1.17
C ASP A 38 0.91 -4.28 -0.05
N LEU A 39 1.00 -5.59 0.20
CA LEU A 39 0.27 -6.24 1.29
C LEU A 39 0.74 -5.72 2.65
N LEU A 40 2.04 -5.53 2.83
CA LEU A 40 2.61 -4.99 4.08
C LEU A 40 2.20 -3.54 4.32
N ILE A 41 2.12 -2.72 3.26
CA ILE A 41 1.62 -1.35 3.34
C ILE A 41 0.16 -1.33 3.79
N ASN A 42 -0.68 -2.17 3.18
CA ASN A 42 -2.09 -2.28 3.56
C ASN A 42 -2.27 -2.77 5.01
N GLU A 43 -1.49 -3.78 5.45
CA GLU A 43 -1.50 -4.25 6.84
C GLU A 43 -1.05 -3.16 7.81
N PHE A 44 -0.05 -2.36 7.45
CA PHE A 44 0.41 -1.24 8.26
C PHE A 44 -0.71 -0.23 8.48
N TYR A 45 -1.38 0.22 7.43
CA TYR A 45 -2.50 1.16 7.54
C TYR A 45 -3.71 0.59 8.28
N LEU A 46 -4.03 -0.69 8.09
CA LEU A 46 -5.08 -1.37 8.85
C LEU A 46 -4.75 -1.41 10.34
N ARG A 47 -3.51 -1.75 10.69
CA ARG A 47 -3.04 -1.82 12.07
C ARG A 47 -3.04 -0.44 12.74
N ASP A 48 -2.67 0.60 12.01
CA ASP A 48 -2.66 1.97 12.51
C ASP A 48 -4.09 2.52 12.68
N ARG A 49 -5.02 2.21 11.76
CA ARG A 49 -6.45 2.49 11.94
C ARG A 49 -7.05 1.78 13.14
N LEU A 50 -6.68 0.52 13.37
CA LEU A 50 -7.18 -0.26 14.52
C LEU A 50 -6.66 0.28 15.85
N LYS A 51 -5.42 0.76 15.90
CA LYS A 51 -4.88 1.48 17.07
C LYS A 51 -5.65 2.76 17.34
N ALA A 52 -5.89 3.58 16.32
CA ALA A 52 -6.67 4.81 16.47
C ALA A 52 -8.09 4.52 16.99
N ASN A 53 -8.73 3.43 16.55
CA ASN A 53 -10.09 3.08 16.98
C ASN A 53 -10.17 2.47 18.40
N SER A 54 -9.05 1.96 18.94
CA SER A 54 -8.95 1.44 20.31
C SER A 54 -8.84 2.56 21.35
N GLU A 55 -8.32 3.73 20.98
CA GLU A 55 -8.17 4.87 21.90
C GLU A 55 -9.49 5.62 22.15
N TYR A 56 -10.50 5.46 21.28
CA TYR A 56 -11.83 6.08 21.44
C TYR A 56 -12.83 5.26 22.28
N LYS A 57 -12.46 4.08 22.79
CA LYS A 57 -13.35 3.24 23.62
C LYS A 57 -13.02 3.21 25.13
N THR A 58 -12.02 3.96 25.58
CA THR A 58 -11.67 4.09 27.00
C THR A 58 -11.56 5.54 27.46
N SER A 59 -12.59 6.35 27.21
CA SER A 59 -12.84 7.62 27.93
C SER A 59 -14.33 7.93 27.95
#